data_AF-A0A2T5H6K3-F1
#
_entry.id   AF-A0A2T5H6K3-F1
#
_cell.length_a   1.000
_cell.length_b   1.000
_cell.length_c   1.000
_cell.angle_alpha   90.00
_cell.angle_beta   90.00
_cell.angle_gamma   90.00
#
_symmetry.space_group_name_H-M   'P 1'
#
loop_
_entity.id
_entity.type
_entity.pdbx_description
1 polymer ?
#
loop_
_entity_poly.entity_id
_entity_poly.type
_entity_poly.pdbx_seq_one_letter_code
_entity_poly.pdbx_strand_id
1 'polypeptide(L)'
;MNFVPNQPRTQHISSEYDLMRKIFKLHEYKTDVFQIIHVLEHAMRIFVLTVIILLMSISANAQIYKWVDKNGKTQYTDQPPPPDAAQDEQRLNIKSAPVAGNQNNSRNLSDDREEFDKRRQLRREEETKQQGKSEENKKKCIDAQTQLRMYTDSPRLTIPDGAGGMLYVDDDLRQRKIADANKTIATYCK
;
A
#
# COMPACT_ATOMS: atom_id res chain seq x y z
N MET A 1 44.81 24.30 72.98
CA MET A 1 45.48 23.00 72.78
C MET A 1 45.62 22.75 71.28
N ASN A 2 46.81 22.34 70.85
CA ASN A 2 47.17 22.04 69.46
C ASN A 2 46.55 20.72 68.99
N PHE A 3 46.12 20.64 67.73
CA PHE A 3 45.83 19.37 67.05
C PHE A 3 46.58 19.33 65.70
N VAL A 4 47.44 18.33 65.56
CA VAL A 4 48.26 18.04 64.39
C VAL A 4 47.41 17.30 63.34
N PRO A 5 47.43 17.68 62.05
CA PRO A 5 46.72 16.95 61.01
C PRO A 5 47.52 15.72 60.53
N ASN A 6 46.83 14.58 60.42
CA ASN A 6 47.31 13.31 59.88
C ASN A 6 47.12 13.30 58.34
N GLN A 7 48.15 12.92 57.57
CA GLN A 7 48.11 12.91 56.09
C GLN A 7 47.33 11.70 55.51
N PRO A 8 46.63 11.86 54.37
CA PRO A 8 45.74 10.83 53.84
C PRO A 8 46.38 9.83 52.85
N ARG A 9 45.86 8.60 52.93
CA ARG A 9 46.17 7.37 52.19
C ARG A 9 45.62 7.38 50.74
N THR A 10 46.03 8.32 49.88
CA THR A 10 45.40 8.54 48.56
C THR A 10 46.10 7.89 47.35
N GLN A 11 47.34 7.43 47.48
CA GLN A 11 48.12 6.97 46.31
C GLN A 11 47.75 5.60 45.76
N HIS A 12 47.24 4.68 46.59
CA HIS A 12 46.98 3.30 46.17
C HIS A 12 45.75 3.16 45.25
N ILE A 13 44.81 4.08 45.40
CA ILE A 13 43.50 4.05 44.77
C ILE A 13 43.59 4.41 43.28
N SER A 14 44.49 5.30 42.88
CA SER A 14 44.62 5.75 41.48
C SER A 14 45.16 4.67 40.54
N SER A 15 46.05 3.81 41.02
CA SER A 15 46.66 2.73 40.22
C SER A 15 45.65 1.65 39.81
N GLU A 16 44.74 1.29 40.73
CA GLU A 16 43.71 0.29 40.46
C GLU A 16 42.68 0.79 39.43
N TYR A 17 42.30 2.07 39.48
CA TYR A 17 41.40 2.67 38.49
C TYR A 17 42.02 2.76 37.08
N ASP A 18 43.34 2.98 36.99
CA ASP A 18 44.02 3.01 35.69
C ASP A 18 44.18 1.62 35.07
N LEU A 19 44.39 0.59 35.90
CA LEU A 19 44.38 -0.80 35.44
C LEU A 19 42.98 -1.20 34.94
N MET A 20 41.93 -0.86 35.69
CA MET A 20 40.55 -1.14 35.29
C MET A 20 40.15 -0.40 34.00
N ARG A 21 40.58 0.86 33.81
CA ARG A 21 40.37 1.59 32.55
C ARG A 21 41.08 0.95 31.36
N LYS A 22 42.30 0.44 31.54
CA LYS A 22 43.02 -0.27 30.48
C LYS A 22 42.33 -1.59 30.12
N ILE A 23 41.88 -2.36 31.11
CA ILE A 23 41.15 -3.62 30.88
C ILE A 23 39.82 -3.34 30.16
N PHE A 24 39.07 -2.31 30.58
CA PHE A 24 37.83 -1.91 29.93
C PHE A 24 38.05 -1.54 28.46
N LYS A 25 39.06 -0.71 28.16
CA LYS A 25 39.41 -0.35 26.77
C LYS A 25 39.86 -1.55 25.93
N LEU A 26 40.60 -2.50 26.51
CA LEU A 26 41.00 -3.72 25.79
C LEU A 26 39.81 -4.64 25.51
N HIS A 27 38.83 -4.69 26.42
CA HIS A 27 37.59 -5.43 26.21
C HIS A 27 36.74 -4.79 25.11
N GLU A 28 36.59 -3.46 25.13
CA GLU A 28 35.88 -2.67 24.12
C GLU A 28 36.54 -2.83 22.73
N TYR A 29 37.86 -2.70 22.65
CA TYR A 29 38.63 -2.92 21.42
C TYR A 29 38.47 -4.35 20.88
N LYS A 30 38.49 -5.35 21.77
CA LYS A 30 38.31 -6.75 21.38
C LYS A 30 36.89 -7.02 20.87
N THR A 31 35.87 -6.40 21.45
CA THR A 31 34.48 -6.50 20.96
C THR A 31 34.31 -5.83 19.60
N ASP A 32 34.92 -4.68 19.36
CA ASP A 32 34.83 -3.96 18.08
C ASP A 32 35.50 -4.73 16.94
N VAL A 33 36.70 -5.29 17.18
CA VAL A 33 37.39 -6.10 16.18
C VAL A 33 36.60 -7.38 15.84
N PHE A 34 36.01 -8.03 16.84
CA PHE A 34 35.18 -9.22 16.61
C PHE A 34 33.90 -8.91 15.82
N GLN A 35 33.25 -7.78 16.11
CA GLN A 35 32.09 -7.30 15.35
C GLN A 35 32.46 -6.99 13.89
N ILE A 36 33.59 -6.32 13.65
CA ILE A 36 34.05 -6.01 12.28
C ILE A 36 34.34 -7.28 11.48
N ILE A 37 34.99 -8.29 12.08
CA ILE A 37 35.28 -9.56 11.42
C ILE A 37 33.97 -10.29 11.04
N HIS A 38 33.00 -10.37 11.95
CA HIS A 38 31.69 -10.95 11.66
C HIS A 38 30.96 -10.18 10.54
N VAL A 39 30.97 -8.85 10.56
CA VAL A 39 30.36 -8.02 9.51
C VAL A 39 31.02 -8.26 8.15
N LEU A 40 32.34 -8.41 8.10
CA LEU A 40 33.07 -8.70 6.86
C LEU A 40 32.78 -10.11 6.32
N GLU A 41 32.67 -11.12 7.20
CA GLU A 41 32.24 -12.47 6.79
C GLU A 41 30.81 -12.48 6.23
N HIS A 42 29.88 -11.79 6.89
CA HIS A 42 28.51 -11.66 6.42
C HIS A 42 28.44 -10.88 5.09
N ALA A 43 29.20 -9.79 4.96
CA ALA A 43 29.27 -9.00 3.73
C ALA A 43 29.84 -9.81 2.56
N MET A 44 30.91 -10.59 2.77
CA MET A 44 31.45 -11.47 1.73
C MET A 44 30.48 -12.58 1.33
N ARG A 45 29.78 -13.21 2.30
CA ARG A 45 28.76 -14.23 1.98
C ARG A 45 27.61 -13.65 1.18
N ILE A 46 27.11 -12.46 1.55
CA ILE A 46 26.06 -11.77 0.79
C ILE A 46 26.54 -11.44 -0.61
N PHE A 47 27.77 -10.92 -0.78
CA PHE A 47 28.34 -10.61 -2.08
C PHE A 47 28.41 -11.87 -2.98
N VAL A 48 28.91 -12.98 -2.46
CA VAL A 48 28.99 -14.25 -3.21
C VAL A 48 27.59 -14.74 -3.62
N LEU A 49 26.61 -14.69 -2.72
CA LEU A 49 25.22 -15.07 -3.03
C LEU A 49 24.62 -14.17 -4.12
N THR A 50 24.86 -12.85 -4.06
CA THR A 50 24.37 -11.92 -5.10
C THR A 50 24.99 -12.20 -6.48
N VAL A 51 26.28 -12.56 -6.53
CA VAL A 51 26.95 -12.92 -7.77
C VAL A 51 26.35 -14.22 -8.34
N ILE A 52 26.12 -15.24 -7.52
CA ILE A 52 25.52 -16.51 -7.97
C ILE A 52 24.12 -16.28 -8.58
N ILE A 53 23.28 -15.45 -7.95
CA ILE A 53 21.94 -15.11 -8.46
C ILE A 53 22.04 -14.40 -9.81
N LEU A 54 23.00 -13.50 -9.97
CA LEU A 54 23.22 -12.78 -11.23
C LEU A 54 23.61 -13.74 -12.37
N LEU A 55 24.45 -14.74 -12.11
CA LEU A 55 24.85 -15.73 -13.12
C LEU A 55 23.68 -16.63 -13.56
N MET A 56 22.68 -16.88 -12.71
CA MET A 56 21.51 -17.69 -13.08
C MET A 56 20.55 -17.01 -14.06
N SER A 57 20.70 -15.71 -14.32
CA SER A 57 19.77 -14.93 -15.15
C SER A 57 20.00 -15.06 -16.68
N ILE A 58 20.94 -15.89 -17.14
CA ILE A 58 21.41 -15.88 -18.56
C ILE A 58 20.55 -16.74 -19.52
N SER A 59 19.49 -17.41 -19.07
CA SER A 59 18.71 -18.32 -19.93
C SER A 59 17.27 -17.86 -20.23
N ALA A 60 17.13 -16.69 -20.84
CA ALA A 60 15.87 -16.26 -21.46
C ALA A 60 16.01 -16.24 -22.99
N ASN A 61 15.81 -17.39 -23.63
CA ASN A 61 15.63 -17.45 -25.09
C ASN A 61 14.16 -17.14 -25.41
N ALA A 62 13.83 -15.87 -25.66
CA ALA A 62 12.50 -15.48 -26.10
C ALA A 62 12.29 -15.92 -27.56
N GLN A 63 11.45 -16.93 -27.77
CA GLN A 63 11.05 -17.38 -29.09
C GLN A 63 9.58 -16.98 -29.31
N ILE A 64 9.32 -16.15 -30.32
CA ILE A 64 7.97 -15.67 -30.63
C ILE A 64 7.40 -16.55 -31.75
N TYR A 65 6.26 -17.17 -31.48
CA TYR A 65 5.51 -17.99 -32.42
C TYR A 65 4.34 -17.20 -32.98
N LYS A 66 4.17 -17.22 -34.30
CA LYS A 66 3.01 -16.67 -35.01
C LYS A 66 2.17 -17.82 -35.53
N TRP A 67 0.87 -17.81 -35.22
CA TRP A 67 -0.08 -18.81 -35.71
C TRP A 67 -1.45 -18.17 -35.98
N VAL A 68 -2.27 -18.84 -36.77
CA VAL A 68 -3.63 -18.40 -37.10
C VAL A 68 -4.63 -19.28 -36.34
N ASP A 69 -5.53 -18.63 -35.60
CA ASP A 69 -6.60 -19.33 -34.90
C ASP A 69 -7.75 -19.74 -35.84
N LYS A 70 -8.67 -20.57 -35.35
CA LYS A 70 -9.83 -21.07 -36.13
C LYS A 70 -10.73 -19.97 -36.69
N ASN A 71 -10.66 -18.77 -36.14
CA ASN A 71 -11.45 -17.61 -36.56
C ASN A 71 -10.70 -16.76 -37.60
N GLY A 72 -9.54 -17.22 -38.09
CA GLY A 72 -8.72 -16.51 -39.07
C GLY A 72 -7.92 -15.34 -38.47
N LYS A 73 -7.84 -15.23 -37.13
CA LYS A 73 -7.10 -14.15 -36.48
C LYS A 73 -5.65 -14.58 -36.22
N THR A 74 -4.72 -13.68 -36.55
CA THR A 74 -3.29 -13.89 -36.29
C THR A 74 -2.99 -13.61 -34.82
N GLN A 75 -2.35 -14.57 -34.16
CA GLN A 75 -1.94 -14.50 -32.75
C GLN A 75 -0.42 -14.64 -32.65
N TYR A 76 0.16 -13.93 -31.67
CA TYR A 76 1.58 -13.98 -31.33
C TYR A 76 1.72 -14.47 -29.89
N THR A 77 2.53 -15.48 -29.65
CA THR A 77 2.69 -16.11 -28.32
C THR A 77 4.15 -16.48 -28.06
N ASP A 78 4.56 -16.38 -26.80
CA ASP A 78 5.88 -16.80 -26.32
C ASP A 78 5.92 -18.30 -25.96
N GLN A 79 4.76 -18.98 -26.05
CA GLN A 79 4.60 -20.41 -25.81
C GLN A 79 4.20 -21.14 -27.10
N PRO A 80 4.59 -22.41 -27.29
CA PRO A 80 4.26 -23.18 -28.50
C PRO A 80 2.74 -23.23 -28.71
N PRO A 81 2.25 -23.10 -29.96
CA PRO A 81 0.83 -23.06 -30.25
C PRO A 81 0.15 -24.41 -29.91
N PRO A 82 -1.12 -24.40 -29.48
CA PRO A 82 -1.88 -25.62 -29.21
C PRO A 82 -2.11 -26.44 -30.49
N PRO A 83 -2.32 -27.77 -30.39
CA PRO A 83 -2.42 -28.70 -31.54
C PRO A 83 -3.62 -28.45 -32.46
N ASP A 84 -4.48 -27.50 -32.13
CA ASP A 84 -5.73 -27.16 -32.81
C ASP A 84 -5.59 -25.88 -33.69
N ALA A 85 -4.35 -25.44 -33.94
CA ALA A 85 -4.02 -24.30 -34.78
C ALA A 85 -4.17 -24.64 -36.28
N ALA A 86 -4.84 -23.75 -37.02
CA ALA A 86 -5.14 -23.95 -38.43
C ALA A 86 -4.01 -23.36 -39.30
N GLN A 87 -3.04 -24.22 -39.64
CA GLN A 87 -1.93 -23.99 -40.58
C GLN A 87 -0.84 -22.94 -40.22
N ASP A 88 0.38 -23.30 -40.67
CA ASP A 88 1.66 -22.60 -40.68
C ASP A 88 2.23 -22.10 -39.34
N GLU A 89 2.99 -22.99 -38.68
CA GLU A 89 3.92 -22.66 -37.61
C GLU A 89 5.17 -21.95 -38.15
N GLN A 90 5.09 -20.64 -38.38
CA GLN A 90 6.27 -19.90 -38.80
C GLN A 90 7.06 -19.41 -37.57
N ARG A 91 8.20 -20.05 -37.30
CA ARG A 91 9.18 -19.56 -36.31
C ARG A 91 9.70 -18.21 -36.77
N LEU A 92 9.31 -17.14 -36.08
CA LEU A 92 9.80 -15.80 -36.37
C LEU A 92 11.14 -15.61 -35.68
N ASN A 93 12.24 -15.71 -36.45
CA ASN A 93 13.53 -15.23 -36.00
C ASN A 93 13.55 -13.70 -36.11
N ILE A 94 12.99 -13.03 -35.09
CA ILE A 94 13.00 -11.57 -35.02
C ILE A 94 14.42 -11.15 -34.65
N LYS A 95 15.26 -10.93 -35.66
CA LYS A 95 16.48 -10.15 -35.46
C LYS A 95 16.04 -8.74 -35.08
N SER A 96 16.31 -8.35 -33.85
CA SER A 96 16.17 -6.96 -33.42
C SER A 96 17.07 -6.09 -34.28
N ALA A 97 16.52 -5.50 -35.33
CA ALA A 97 17.16 -4.41 -36.03
C ALA A 97 17.31 -3.26 -35.02
N PRO A 98 18.46 -2.55 -34.99
CA PRO A 98 18.53 -1.30 -34.26
C PRO A 98 17.38 -0.44 -34.75
N VAL A 99 16.63 0.16 -33.82
CA VAL A 99 15.56 1.10 -34.13
C VAL A 99 16.17 2.23 -34.95
N ALA A 100 16.15 2.09 -36.27
CA ALA A 100 16.24 3.22 -37.17
C ALA A 100 14.99 4.02 -36.81
N GLY A 101 15.20 5.10 -36.06
CA GLY A 101 14.14 5.96 -35.56
C GLY A 101 13.24 6.35 -36.71
N ASN A 102 12.08 5.69 -36.79
CA ASN A 102 11.00 6.12 -37.64
C ASN A 102 10.44 7.39 -36.99
N GLN A 103 11.05 8.52 -37.32
CA GLN A 103 10.65 9.88 -36.92
C GLN A 103 9.27 10.28 -37.48
N ASN A 104 8.47 9.35 -38.02
CA ASN A 104 7.12 9.61 -38.53
C ASN A 104 6.00 9.27 -37.54
N ASN A 105 6.30 9.11 -36.26
CA ASN A 105 5.27 9.15 -35.23
C ASN A 105 5.70 10.06 -34.09
N SER A 106 5.88 11.34 -34.41
CA SER A 106 5.70 12.41 -33.43
C SER A 106 4.21 12.46 -33.04
N ARG A 107 3.71 11.40 -32.38
CA ARG A 107 2.63 11.63 -31.42
C ARG A 107 3.22 12.61 -30.41
N ASN A 108 2.60 13.77 -30.29
CA ASN A 108 2.98 14.78 -29.33
C ASN A 108 3.01 14.12 -27.96
N LEU A 109 4.21 13.84 -27.45
CA LEU A 109 4.42 13.28 -26.11
C LEU A 109 3.81 14.19 -25.03
N SER A 110 3.60 15.47 -25.34
CA SER A 110 2.83 16.43 -24.54
C SER A 110 1.36 16.04 -24.43
N ASP A 111 0.73 15.66 -25.55
CA ASP A 111 -0.71 15.40 -25.63
C ASP A 111 -1.04 14.06 -24.94
N ASP A 112 -0.18 13.05 -25.11
CA ASP A 112 -0.28 11.76 -24.41
C ASP A 112 -0.11 11.92 -22.88
N ARG A 113 0.79 12.83 -22.45
CA ARG A 113 1.01 13.13 -21.03
C ARG A 113 -0.18 13.86 -20.42
N GLU A 114 -0.75 14.85 -21.12
CA GLU A 114 -1.94 15.55 -20.67
C GLU A 114 -3.16 14.63 -20.55
N GLU A 115 -3.37 13.70 -21.49
CA GLU A 115 -4.48 12.74 -21.41
C GLU A 115 -4.33 11.81 -20.19
N PHE A 116 -3.11 11.34 -19.93
CA PHE A 116 -2.83 10.50 -18.77
C PHE A 116 -3.07 11.23 -17.44
N ASP A 117 -2.63 12.49 -17.35
CA ASP A 117 -2.84 13.33 -16.17
C ASP A 117 -4.33 13.64 -15.96
N LYS A 118 -5.08 13.97 -17.02
CA LYS A 118 -6.54 14.14 -16.98
C LYS A 118 -7.25 12.87 -16.50
N ARG A 119 -6.89 11.70 -17.04
CA ARG A 119 -7.48 10.41 -16.62
C ARG A 119 -7.18 10.08 -15.16
N ARG A 120 -5.97 10.40 -14.68
CA ARG A 120 -5.60 10.22 -13.27
C ARG A 120 -6.40 11.15 -12.37
N GLN A 121 -6.58 12.42 -12.78
CA GLN A 121 -7.35 13.39 -12.01
C GLN A 121 -8.83 13.01 -11.93
N LEU A 122 -9.45 12.65 -13.05
CA LEU A 122 -10.83 12.17 -13.10
C LEU A 122 -11.05 10.98 -12.16
N ARG A 123 -10.13 10.00 -12.17
CA ARG A 123 -10.21 8.82 -11.29
C ARG A 123 -10.15 9.21 -9.81
N ARG A 124 -9.22 10.11 -9.44
CA ARG A 124 -9.11 10.61 -8.06
C ARG A 124 -10.35 11.38 -7.62
N GLU A 125 -10.91 12.21 -8.50
CA GLU A 125 -12.15 12.96 -8.24
C GLU A 125 -13.36 12.03 -8.11
N GLU A 126 -13.45 10.97 -8.92
CA GLU A 126 -14.48 9.94 -8.79
C GLU A 126 -14.32 9.14 -7.50
N GLU A 127 -13.11 8.73 -7.14
CA GLU A 127 -12.81 8.04 -5.89
C GLU A 127 -13.17 8.89 -4.67
N THR A 128 -12.80 10.17 -4.64
CA THR A 128 -13.19 11.08 -3.54
C THR A 128 -14.70 11.34 -3.51
N LYS A 129 -15.36 11.50 -4.66
CA LYS A 129 -16.83 11.62 -4.73
C LYS A 129 -17.52 10.33 -4.26
N GLN A 130 -16.99 9.16 -4.59
CA GLN A 130 -17.54 7.87 -4.16
C GLN A 130 -17.34 7.65 -2.66
N GLN A 131 -16.15 7.94 -2.13
CA GLN A 131 -15.86 7.88 -0.70
C GLN A 131 -16.76 8.85 0.09
N GLY A 132 -16.91 10.09 -0.38
CA GLY A 132 -17.81 11.08 0.22
C GLY A 132 -19.27 10.62 0.23
N LYS A 133 -19.77 10.08 -0.89
CA LYS A 133 -21.12 9.50 -0.98
C LYS A 133 -21.30 8.29 -0.06
N SER A 134 -20.28 7.44 0.07
CA SER A 134 -20.33 6.27 0.95
C SER A 134 -20.49 6.69 2.41
N GLU A 135 -19.73 7.68 2.87
CA GLU A 135 -19.81 8.18 4.24
C GLU A 135 -21.14 8.91 4.51
N GLU A 136 -21.61 9.70 3.54
CA GLU A 136 -22.93 10.35 3.61
C GLU A 136 -24.06 9.31 3.70
N ASN A 137 -24.01 8.26 2.88
CA ASN A 137 -25.01 7.18 2.90
C ASN A 137 -25.00 6.43 4.24
N LYS A 138 -23.82 6.19 4.82
CA LYS A 138 -23.68 5.58 6.14
C LYS A 138 -24.35 6.43 7.23
N LYS A 139 -24.15 7.75 7.21
CA LYS A 139 -24.82 8.66 8.14
C LYS A 139 -26.34 8.62 7.97
N LYS A 140 -26.83 8.73 6.74
CA LYS A 140 -28.27 8.62 6.42
C LYS A 140 -28.86 7.31 6.92
N CYS A 141 -28.12 6.21 6.79
CA CYS A 141 -28.54 4.92 7.31
C CYS A 141 -28.71 4.92 8.84
N ILE A 142 -27.69 5.39 9.56
CA ILE A 142 -27.70 5.46 11.03
C ILE A 142 -28.83 6.37 11.52
N ASP A 143 -29.02 7.52 10.88
CA ASP A 143 -30.08 8.47 11.23
C ASP A 143 -31.47 7.85 11.01
N ALA A 144 -31.67 7.16 9.88
CA ALA A 144 -32.94 6.50 9.58
C ALA A 144 -33.25 5.35 10.55
N GLN A 145 -32.25 4.55 10.94
CA GLN A 145 -32.41 3.52 11.98
C GLN A 145 -32.76 4.14 13.33
N THR A 146 -32.13 5.26 13.69
CA THR A 146 -32.41 5.98 14.93
C THR A 146 -33.84 6.54 14.93
N GLN A 147 -34.28 7.13 13.82
CA GLN A 147 -35.65 7.61 13.65
C GLN A 147 -36.65 6.46 13.76
N LEU A 148 -36.42 5.35 13.07
CA LEU A 148 -37.28 4.17 13.14
C LEU A 148 -37.46 3.73 14.60
N ARG A 149 -36.34 3.58 15.31
CA ARG A 149 -36.33 3.19 16.72
C ARG A 149 -37.11 4.16 17.61
N MET A 150 -36.93 5.47 17.39
CA MET A 150 -37.65 6.50 18.16
C MET A 150 -39.16 6.38 17.97
N TYR A 151 -39.63 6.15 16.74
CA TYR A 151 -41.07 6.02 16.44
C TYR A 151 -41.66 4.65 16.81
N THR A 152 -40.86 3.59 16.90
CA THR A 152 -41.32 2.26 17.34
C THR A 152 -41.32 2.11 18.86
N ASP A 153 -40.27 2.59 19.54
CA ASP A 153 -40.01 2.26 20.95
C ASP A 153 -40.68 3.24 21.92
N SER A 154 -41.16 4.40 21.43
CA SER A 154 -41.69 5.48 22.27
C SER A 154 -43.21 5.66 22.12
N PRO A 155 -44.05 5.13 23.03
CA PRO A 155 -45.50 5.19 22.93
C PRO A 155 -46.07 6.61 22.99
N ARG A 156 -45.46 7.49 23.78
CA ARG A 156 -45.79 8.92 23.83
C ARG A 156 -44.59 9.70 23.32
N LEU A 157 -44.76 10.34 22.17
CA LEU A 157 -43.70 11.08 21.51
C LEU A 157 -44.25 12.46 21.10
N THR A 158 -43.50 13.50 21.43
CA THR A 158 -43.78 14.87 21.02
C THR A 158 -42.56 15.40 20.29
N ILE A 159 -42.74 15.90 19.09
CA ILE A 159 -41.65 16.39 18.21
C ILE A 159 -41.86 17.86 17.89
N PRO A 160 -40.80 18.63 17.58
CA PRO A 160 -40.95 20.00 17.09
C PRO A 160 -41.76 20.04 15.79
N ASP A 161 -42.71 20.97 15.68
CA ASP A 161 -43.56 21.14 14.48
C ASP A 161 -42.90 21.97 13.37
N GLY A 162 -41.73 22.56 13.64
CA GLY A 162 -41.00 23.44 12.72
C GLY A 162 -41.46 24.91 12.74
N ALA A 163 -42.57 25.23 13.40
CA ALA A 163 -43.09 26.58 13.62
C ALA A 163 -42.70 27.15 15.00
N GLY A 164 -41.85 26.42 15.74
CA GLY A 164 -41.45 26.76 17.11
C GLY A 164 -42.36 26.16 18.18
N GLY A 165 -43.35 25.35 17.79
CA GLY A 165 -44.23 24.59 18.67
C GLY A 165 -43.81 23.13 18.81
N MET A 166 -44.60 22.39 19.59
CA MET A 166 -44.43 20.97 19.84
C MET A 166 -45.69 20.24 19.38
N LEU A 167 -45.52 19.23 18.53
CA LEU A 167 -46.59 18.40 17.97
C LEU A 167 -46.58 17.03 18.65
N TYR A 168 -47.73 16.62 19.15
CA TYR A 168 -47.95 15.25 19.62
C TYR A 168 -48.04 14.29 18.42
N VAL A 169 -47.29 13.20 18.47
CA VAL A 169 -47.26 12.20 17.40
C VAL A 169 -48.42 11.22 17.56
N ASP A 170 -49.45 11.39 16.75
CA ASP A 170 -50.55 10.43 16.59
C ASP A 170 -50.14 9.17 15.80
N ASP A 171 -51.02 8.17 15.76
CA ASP A 171 -50.76 6.88 15.15
C ASP A 171 -50.56 6.97 13.62
N ASP A 172 -51.32 7.83 12.93
CA ASP A 172 -51.21 7.99 11.48
C ASP A 172 -49.88 8.67 11.09
N LEU A 173 -49.47 9.69 11.85
CA LEU A 173 -48.19 10.34 11.68
C LEU A 173 -47.05 9.38 12.01
N ARG A 174 -47.18 8.59 13.08
CA ARG A 174 -46.20 7.56 13.45
C ARG A 174 -46.00 6.55 12.33
N GLN A 175 -47.07 5.98 11.77
CA GLN A 175 -46.97 5.01 10.68
C GLN A 175 -46.32 5.60 9.43
N ARG A 176 -46.65 6.85 9.08
CA ARG A 176 -45.98 7.57 7.99
C ARG A 176 -44.48 7.72 8.23
N LYS A 177 -44.07 8.16 9.43
CA LYS A 177 -42.65 8.32 9.78
C LYS A 177 -41.90 6.99 9.80
N ILE A 178 -42.53 5.90 10.27
CA ILE A 178 -41.96 4.55 10.20
C ILE A 178 -41.77 4.11 8.74
N ALA A 179 -42.76 4.33 7.88
CA ALA A 179 -42.66 3.99 6.45
C ALA A 179 -41.55 4.78 5.75
N ASP A 180 -41.44 6.08 6.03
CA ASP A 180 -40.38 6.95 5.50
C ASP A 180 -38.99 6.50 5.97
N ALA A 181 -38.84 6.16 7.26
CA ALA A 181 -37.60 5.65 7.81
C ALA A 181 -37.20 4.30 7.16
N ASN A 182 -38.13 3.36 7.00
CA ASN A 182 -37.90 2.09 6.33
C ASN A 182 -37.50 2.25 4.86
N LYS A 183 -38.14 3.19 4.14
CA LYS A 183 -37.77 3.51 2.75
C LYS A 183 -36.34 4.06 2.66
N THR A 184 -35.96 4.91 3.61
CA THR A 184 -34.62 5.49 3.69
C THR A 184 -33.59 4.40 4.02
N ILE A 185 -33.90 3.50 4.96
CA ILE A 185 -33.08 2.32 5.27
C ILE A 185 -32.88 1.46 4.02
N ALA A 186 -33.94 1.10 3.30
CA ALA A 186 -33.84 0.30 2.07
C ALA A 186 -33.00 0.97 0.97
N THR A 187 -32.92 2.31 0.98
CA THR A 187 -32.16 3.07 -0.02
C THR A 187 -30.68 3.20 0.34
N TYR A 188 -30.37 3.51 1.60
CA TYR A 188 -29.03 3.93 2.04
C TYR A 188 -28.30 2.92 2.93
N CYS A 189 -29.01 1.99 3.58
CA CYS A 189 -28.41 0.91 4.38
C CYS A 189 -28.19 -0.35 3.53
N LYS A 190 -27.32 -0.26 2.51
CA LYS A 190 -26.91 -1.40 1.69
C LYS A 190 -25.62 -2.02 2.18
#